data_AF-C5MD34-F1
#
_entry.id   AF-C5MD34-F1
#
_cell.length_a   1.000
_cell.length_b   1.000
_cell.length_c   1.000
_cell.angle_alpha   90.00
_cell.angle_beta   90.00
_cell.angle_gamma   90.00
#
_symmetry.space_group_name_H-M   'P 1'
#
loop_
_entity.id
_entity.type
_entity.pdbx_description
1 polymer ?
#
loop_
_entity_poly.entity_id
_entity_poly.type
_entity_poly.pdbx_seq_one_letter_code
_entity_poly.pdbx_strand_id
1 'polypeptide(L)'
;MSPSVLQTSVSTPPDLDQRFVEVKQRLIKPENVKSVTESWKRLLVAIEKEFTDIEKTGPSHIPKCDFNSIKDQKLPADVADLFRQRGCLMVDNVVDRHQIDLWFNELQGFCKEHPQTAGYTYPNPTSWYNVFWTRPQTQARMHPNIKKLFSMMANEFHVEDGEALIDLDSQIVYGDRIRIREPGKSATLPLHLDSSSIERWEDVQYSKVYQDIFSGNWEEFDPFKLDARVTSHENLYPDLTEARSTICSSFRTLQGWLALSDNRSGEGTLRVLPSLKLAISYIMLRPFFWKDPESGNLDDYEI
;
A
#
# COMPACT_ATOMS: atom_id res chain seq x y z
N MET A 1 -15.02 -15.44 12.24
CA MET A 1 -15.54 -15.26 10.87
C MET A 1 -14.53 -15.89 9.94
N SER A 2 -14.91 -16.97 9.26
CA SER A 2 -14.02 -17.68 8.33
C SER A 2 -13.38 -16.70 7.35
N PRO A 3 -12.08 -16.88 7.01
CA PRO A 3 -11.52 -16.19 5.86
C PRO A 3 -12.43 -16.49 4.67
N SER A 4 -12.75 -15.43 3.96
CA SER A 4 -13.57 -15.40 2.76
C SER A 4 -13.30 -16.66 1.94
N VAL A 5 -14.36 -17.40 1.62
CA VAL A 5 -14.34 -18.45 0.62
C VAL A 5 -13.58 -17.91 -0.59
N LEU A 6 -12.37 -18.42 -0.83
CA LEU A 6 -11.67 -18.25 -2.10
C LEU A 6 -12.68 -18.69 -3.15
N GLN A 7 -13.16 -17.76 -3.98
CA GLN A 7 -13.95 -18.12 -5.14
C GLN A 7 -13.03 -18.97 -6.05
N THR A 8 -13.19 -20.27 -5.94
CA THR A 8 -12.48 -21.33 -6.67
C THR A 8 -12.90 -21.44 -8.13
N SER A 9 -13.35 -20.36 -8.77
CA SER A 9 -13.98 -20.43 -10.10
C SER A 9 -13.14 -19.91 -11.26
N VAL A 10 -11.88 -19.55 -11.05
CA VAL A 10 -10.95 -19.26 -12.15
C VAL A 10 -9.68 -20.07 -11.92
N SER A 11 -9.64 -21.29 -12.46
CA SER A 11 -8.46 -22.16 -12.38
C SER A 11 -7.27 -21.61 -13.19
N THR A 12 -7.55 -20.73 -14.15
CA THR A 12 -6.56 -20.17 -15.09
C THR A 12 -6.83 -18.68 -15.28
N PRO A 13 -5.88 -17.79 -14.92
CA PRO A 13 -5.99 -16.36 -15.20
C PRO A 13 -6.21 -16.11 -16.70
N PRO A 14 -7.02 -15.12 -17.10
CA PRO A 14 -7.20 -14.79 -18.51
C PRO A 14 -5.90 -14.25 -19.11
N ASP A 15 -5.68 -14.55 -20.39
CA ASP A 15 -4.57 -13.96 -21.14
C ASP A 15 -4.82 -12.46 -21.37
N LEU A 16 -3.73 -11.68 -21.28
CA LEU A 16 -3.67 -10.32 -21.79
C LEU A 16 -3.14 -10.34 -23.24
N ASP A 17 -2.96 -9.17 -23.83
CA ASP A 17 -2.33 -9.05 -25.16
C ASP A 17 -0.97 -9.76 -25.22
N GLN A 18 -0.67 -10.39 -26.35
CA GLN A 18 0.53 -11.21 -26.55
C GLN A 18 1.83 -10.44 -26.28
N ARG A 19 1.84 -9.11 -26.44
CA ARG A 19 3.03 -8.28 -26.13
C ARG A 19 3.49 -8.40 -24.68
N PHE A 20 2.61 -8.80 -23.75
CA PHE A 20 3.01 -9.01 -22.35
C PHE A 20 3.95 -10.22 -22.18
N VAL A 21 4.06 -11.10 -23.18
CA VAL A 21 5.12 -12.12 -23.23
C VAL A 21 6.49 -11.46 -23.35
N GLU A 22 6.63 -10.42 -24.18
CA GLU A 22 7.88 -9.68 -24.33
C GLU A 22 8.23 -8.92 -23.05
N VAL A 23 7.22 -8.40 -22.33
CA VAL A 23 7.42 -7.81 -20.99
C VAL A 23 8.00 -8.85 -20.03
N LYS A 24 7.45 -10.07 -19.98
CA LYS A 24 8.00 -11.16 -19.14
C LYS A 24 9.46 -11.48 -19.49
N GLN A 25 9.77 -11.62 -20.78
CA GLN A 25 11.13 -11.90 -21.27
C GLN A 25 12.12 -10.76 -21.01
N ARG A 26 11.64 -9.51 -21.00
CA ARG A 26 12.46 -8.35 -20.67
C ARG A 26 12.89 -8.37 -19.20
N LEU A 27 11.98 -8.75 -18.30
CA LEU A 27 12.18 -8.72 -16.85
C LEU A 27 13.13 -9.82 -16.36
N ILE A 28 12.91 -11.06 -16.80
CA ILE A 28 13.74 -12.21 -16.41
C ILE A 28 14.56 -12.65 -17.62
N LYS A 29 15.88 -12.46 -17.52
CA LYS A 29 16.83 -12.90 -18.56
C LYS A 29 17.01 -14.42 -18.54
N PRO A 30 17.28 -15.07 -19.69
CA PRO A 30 17.49 -16.52 -19.75
C PRO A 30 18.52 -17.04 -18.74
N GLU A 31 19.60 -16.29 -18.51
CA GLU A 31 20.66 -16.61 -17.55
C GLU A 31 20.18 -16.60 -16.07
N ASN A 32 19.11 -15.88 -15.76
CA ASN A 32 18.55 -15.75 -14.42
C ASN A 32 17.37 -16.70 -14.16
N VAL A 33 16.90 -17.45 -15.15
CA VAL A 33 15.74 -18.36 -14.99
C VAL A 33 15.95 -19.31 -13.80
N LYS A 34 17.11 -19.94 -13.72
CA LYS A 34 17.43 -20.87 -12.63
C LYS A 34 17.43 -20.18 -11.27
N SER A 35 18.07 -19.00 -11.15
CA SER A 35 18.12 -18.29 -9.86
C SER A 35 16.74 -17.82 -9.42
N VAL A 36 15.92 -17.34 -10.35
CA VAL A 36 14.55 -16.90 -10.06
C VAL A 36 13.67 -18.06 -9.62
N THR A 37 13.70 -19.21 -10.30
CA THR A 37 12.94 -20.41 -9.89
C THR A 37 13.33 -20.88 -8.50
N GLU A 38 14.64 -20.94 -8.18
CA GLU A 38 15.08 -21.30 -6.83
C GLU A 38 14.69 -20.23 -5.79
N SER A 39 14.69 -18.95 -6.17
CA SER A 39 14.24 -17.86 -5.29
C SER A 39 12.76 -17.95 -4.97
N TRP A 40 11.93 -18.35 -5.94
CA TRP A 40 10.50 -18.58 -5.74
C TRP A 40 10.24 -19.67 -4.70
N LYS A 41 10.99 -20.77 -4.75
CA LYS A 41 10.90 -21.84 -3.73
C LYS A 41 11.26 -21.32 -2.33
N ARG A 42 12.39 -20.59 -2.21
CA ARG A 42 12.79 -19.96 -0.93
C ARG A 42 11.74 -18.99 -0.41
N LEU A 43 11.15 -18.21 -1.32
CA LEU A 43 10.10 -17.25 -1.01
C LEU A 43 8.85 -17.93 -0.43
N LEU A 44 8.38 -19.02 -1.05
CA LEU A 44 7.20 -19.76 -0.57
C LEU A 44 7.43 -20.33 0.84
N VAL A 45 8.63 -20.85 1.12
CA VAL A 45 9.00 -21.33 2.48
C VAL A 45 8.99 -20.17 3.49
N ALA A 46 9.55 -19.01 3.12
CA ALA A 46 9.57 -17.83 3.99
C ALA A 46 8.16 -17.30 4.26
N ILE A 47 7.31 -17.26 3.23
CA ILE A 47 5.90 -16.86 3.31
C ILE A 47 5.12 -17.76 4.25
N GLU A 48 5.20 -19.09 4.07
CA GLU A 48 4.47 -20.04 4.92
C GLU A 48 4.81 -19.83 6.40
N LYS A 49 6.11 -19.66 6.69
CA LYS A 49 6.61 -19.42 8.04
C LYS A 49 6.10 -18.10 8.62
N GLU A 50 6.29 -16.99 7.91
CA GLU A 50 5.95 -15.66 8.43
C GLU A 50 4.44 -15.45 8.50
N PHE A 51 3.68 -15.93 7.50
CA PHE A 51 2.23 -15.69 7.45
C PHE A 51 1.49 -16.56 8.46
N THR A 52 2.01 -17.75 8.79
CA THR A 52 1.54 -18.54 9.94
C THR A 52 1.72 -17.77 11.25
N ASP A 53 2.83 -17.04 11.43
CA ASP A 53 3.06 -16.22 12.62
C ASP A 53 2.14 -14.99 12.67
N ILE A 54 1.93 -14.34 11.53
CA ILE A 54 0.97 -13.24 11.37
C ILE A 54 -0.46 -13.71 11.74
N GLU A 55 -0.88 -14.87 11.24
CA GLU A 55 -2.20 -15.42 11.53
C GLU A 55 -2.38 -15.72 13.02
N LYS A 56 -1.38 -16.34 13.65
CA LYS A 56 -1.40 -16.66 15.09
C LYS A 56 -1.40 -15.40 15.96
N THR A 57 -0.63 -14.39 15.57
CA THR A 57 -0.48 -13.14 16.34
C THR A 57 -1.69 -12.23 16.18
N GLY A 58 -2.28 -12.16 14.98
CA GLY A 58 -3.42 -11.32 14.69
C GLY A 58 -3.10 -9.81 14.73
N PRO A 59 -4.05 -8.94 15.12
CA PRO A 59 -3.89 -7.48 15.01
C PRO A 59 -2.71 -6.87 15.76
N SER A 60 -2.18 -7.52 16.80
CA SER A 60 -0.99 -7.05 17.52
C SER A 60 0.31 -7.19 16.71
N HIS A 61 0.26 -7.85 15.55
CA HIS A 61 1.38 -7.88 14.60
C HIS A 61 1.56 -6.52 13.89
N ILE A 62 0.65 -5.56 13.99
CA ILE A 62 0.85 -4.22 13.45
C ILE A 62 1.79 -3.43 14.38
N PRO A 63 2.92 -2.89 13.89
CA PRO A 63 3.78 -2.02 14.67
C PRO A 63 2.99 -0.83 15.20
N LYS A 64 3.24 -0.47 16.46
CA LYS A 64 2.54 0.64 17.11
C LYS A 64 3.47 1.42 18.02
N CYS A 65 3.35 2.74 18.02
CA CYS A 65 4.04 3.62 18.97
C CYS A 65 3.12 4.78 19.40
N ASP A 66 3.50 5.44 20.49
CA ASP A 66 2.80 6.63 21.00
C ASP A 66 3.52 7.89 20.51
N PHE A 67 2.78 8.86 19.95
CA PHE A 67 3.36 10.08 19.44
C PHE A 67 4.15 10.87 20.49
N ASN A 68 3.71 10.84 21.74
CA ASN A 68 4.35 11.56 22.85
C ASN A 68 5.66 10.89 23.31
N SER A 69 5.87 9.61 22.96
CA SER A 69 7.10 8.89 23.28
C SER A 69 8.25 9.21 22.32
N ILE A 70 7.96 9.83 21.18
CA ILE A 70 8.92 10.14 20.11
C ILE A 70 9.85 11.29 20.51
N LYS A 71 11.15 11.00 20.50
CA LYS A 71 12.23 11.97 20.72
C LYS A 71 12.93 12.31 19.39
N ASP A 72 13.55 13.48 19.33
CA ASP A 72 14.47 13.89 18.25
C ASP A 72 13.91 13.80 16.81
N GLN A 73 12.59 13.81 16.66
CA GLN A 73 11.91 13.68 15.35
C GLN A 73 12.33 12.42 14.59
N LYS A 74 12.51 11.29 15.29
CA LYS A 74 12.81 9.98 14.70
C LYS A 74 11.94 8.89 15.32
N LEU A 75 11.61 7.88 14.54
CA LEU A 75 10.99 6.68 15.11
C LEU A 75 11.98 6.03 16.09
N PRO A 76 11.50 5.46 17.22
CA PRO A 76 12.29 4.53 18.01
C PRO A 76 12.87 3.43 17.11
N ALA A 77 14.13 3.02 17.34
CA ALA A 77 14.85 2.14 16.42
C ALA A 77 14.13 0.80 16.19
N ASP A 78 13.58 0.21 17.25
CA ASP A 78 12.78 -1.02 17.21
C ASP A 78 11.49 -0.85 16.40
N VAL A 79 10.82 0.30 16.53
CA VAL A 79 9.63 0.63 15.76
C VAL A 79 9.97 0.86 14.30
N ALA A 80 11.10 1.51 14.01
CA ALA A 80 11.59 1.74 12.65
C ALA A 80 11.93 0.42 11.94
N ASP A 81 12.63 -0.50 12.62
CA ASP A 81 12.91 -1.85 12.10
C ASP A 81 11.63 -2.62 11.79
N LEU A 82 10.66 -2.60 12.71
CA LEU A 82 9.37 -3.25 12.52
C LEU A 82 8.55 -2.60 11.39
N PHE A 83 8.58 -1.28 11.26
CA PHE A 83 7.96 -0.56 10.16
C PHE A 83 8.58 -0.97 8.82
N ARG A 84 9.92 -1.02 8.74
CA ARG A 84 10.63 -1.44 7.52
C ARG A 84 10.31 -2.88 7.14
N GLN A 85 10.22 -3.78 8.11
CA GLN A 85 9.84 -5.18 7.85
C GLN A 85 8.37 -5.31 7.39
N ARG A 86 7.45 -4.65 8.10
CA ARG A 86 6.00 -4.91 8.00
C ARG A 86 5.25 -3.94 7.09
N GLY A 87 5.88 -2.86 6.66
CA GLY A 87 5.35 -1.86 5.72
C GLY A 87 4.14 -1.07 6.24
N CYS A 88 3.87 -1.10 7.54
CA CYS A 88 2.75 -0.39 8.15
C CYS A 88 3.07 0.01 9.60
N LEU A 89 2.43 1.07 10.08
CA LEU A 89 2.62 1.60 11.43
C LEU A 89 1.33 2.29 11.91
N MET A 90 0.99 2.08 13.17
CA MET A 90 -0.02 2.86 13.89
C MET A 90 0.69 3.82 14.87
N VAL A 91 0.36 5.10 14.83
CA VAL A 91 0.89 6.10 15.76
C VAL A 91 -0.27 6.65 16.58
N ASP A 92 -0.30 6.31 17.87
CA ASP A 92 -1.33 6.74 18.81
C ASP A 92 -1.08 8.20 19.23
N ASN A 93 -2.15 8.91 19.62
CA ASN A 93 -2.07 10.21 20.28
C ASN A 93 -1.36 11.34 19.49
N VAL A 94 -1.44 11.31 18.15
CA VAL A 94 -0.85 12.36 17.28
C VAL A 94 -1.57 13.71 17.44
N VAL A 95 -2.89 13.69 17.61
CA VAL A 95 -3.73 14.88 17.79
C VAL A 95 -4.63 14.65 18.99
N ASP A 96 -4.84 15.69 19.80
CA ASP A 96 -5.72 15.66 20.95
C ASP A 96 -7.16 15.29 20.57
N ARG A 97 -7.82 14.49 21.42
CA ARG A 97 -9.17 13.98 21.16
C ARG A 97 -10.20 15.10 21.00
N HIS A 98 -10.15 16.14 21.81
CA HIS A 98 -11.11 17.25 21.69
C HIS A 98 -10.98 17.95 20.32
N GLN A 99 -9.74 18.10 19.82
CA GLN A 99 -9.52 18.66 18.48
C GLN A 99 -10.06 17.74 17.36
N ILE A 100 -9.92 16.42 17.51
CA ILE A 100 -10.52 15.44 16.60
C ILE A 100 -12.06 15.55 16.58
N ASP A 101 -12.70 15.65 17.75
CA ASP A 101 -14.15 15.75 17.86
C ASP A 101 -14.69 17.04 17.22
N LEU A 102 -13.98 18.17 17.42
CA LEU A 102 -14.31 19.44 16.75
C LEU A 102 -14.25 19.30 15.22
N TRP A 103 -13.15 18.74 14.69
CA TRP A 103 -12.98 18.54 13.26
C TRP A 103 -14.02 17.59 12.68
N PHE A 104 -14.34 16.50 13.37
CA PHE A 104 -15.37 15.56 12.92
C PHE A 104 -16.75 16.24 12.82
N ASN A 105 -17.15 16.99 13.85
CA ASN A 105 -18.42 17.73 13.86
C ASN A 105 -18.49 18.78 12.73
N GLU A 106 -17.41 19.54 12.51
CA GLU A 106 -17.32 20.51 11.41
C GLU A 106 -17.42 19.82 10.04
N LEU A 107 -16.77 18.67 9.84
CA LEU A 107 -16.87 17.90 8.59
C LEU A 107 -18.29 17.39 8.34
N GLN A 108 -18.96 16.88 9.39
CA GLN A 108 -20.35 16.44 9.29
C GLN A 108 -21.29 17.60 8.96
N GLY A 109 -21.13 18.74 9.64
CA GLY A 109 -21.89 19.97 9.37
C GLY A 109 -21.72 20.43 7.94
N PHE A 110 -20.46 20.51 7.47
CA PHE A 110 -20.14 20.90 6.10
C PHE A 110 -20.81 19.97 5.07
N CYS A 111 -20.75 18.65 5.26
CA CYS A 111 -21.37 17.70 4.34
C CYS A 111 -22.91 17.81 4.30
N LYS A 112 -23.55 18.14 5.43
CA LYS A 112 -25.01 18.33 5.52
C LYS A 112 -25.47 19.63 4.84
N GLU A 113 -24.70 20.71 5.00
CA GLU A 113 -25.01 22.02 4.43
C GLU A 113 -24.68 22.10 2.92
N HIS A 114 -23.76 21.26 2.44
CA HIS A 114 -23.26 21.29 1.05
C HIS A 114 -23.45 19.94 0.32
N PRO A 115 -24.69 19.42 0.20
CA PRO A 115 -24.95 18.09 -0.37
C PRO A 115 -24.50 17.96 -1.84
N GLN A 116 -24.57 19.05 -2.62
CA GLN A 116 -24.12 19.08 -4.02
C GLN A 116 -22.60 18.91 -4.15
N THR A 117 -21.84 19.40 -3.17
CA THR A 117 -20.36 19.32 -3.17
C THR A 117 -19.88 18.00 -2.56
N ALA A 118 -20.51 17.55 -1.47
CA ALA A 118 -20.12 16.32 -0.78
C ALA A 118 -20.47 15.03 -1.56
N GLY A 119 -21.37 15.15 -2.55
CA GLY A 119 -21.57 14.16 -3.62
C GLY A 119 -22.82 13.29 -3.53
N TYR A 120 -23.58 13.30 -2.43
CA TYR A 120 -24.82 12.51 -2.25
C TYR A 120 -25.68 13.05 -1.07
N THR A 121 -26.85 12.46 -0.82
CA THR A 121 -27.62 12.60 0.43
C THR A 121 -26.77 12.22 1.66
N TYR A 122 -27.06 12.81 2.82
CA TYR A 122 -26.39 12.49 4.08
C TYR A 122 -27.28 11.62 4.98
N PRO A 123 -26.87 10.42 5.42
CA PRO A 123 -25.58 9.75 5.15
C PRO A 123 -25.49 9.14 3.75
N ASN A 124 -24.30 9.22 3.14
CA ASN A 124 -24.03 8.69 1.81
C ASN A 124 -24.04 7.15 1.81
N PRO A 125 -24.77 6.47 0.89
CA PRO A 125 -24.77 5.01 0.75
C PRO A 125 -23.37 4.37 0.63
N THR A 126 -22.41 5.07 0.03
CA THR A 126 -21.05 4.59 -0.22
C THR A 126 -20.08 4.83 0.94
N SER A 127 -20.46 5.63 1.96
CA SER A 127 -19.61 6.06 3.09
C SER A 127 -18.44 7.00 2.73
N TRP A 128 -18.27 7.40 1.47
CA TRP A 128 -17.19 8.31 1.02
C TRP A 128 -17.76 9.71 0.73
N TYR A 129 -17.10 10.77 1.17
CA TYR A 129 -17.56 12.15 0.93
C TYR A 129 -16.48 12.91 0.15
N ASN A 130 -16.85 13.42 -1.03
CA ASN A 130 -15.92 14.05 -1.99
C ASN A 130 -15.65 15.52 -1.63
N VAL A 131 -15.20 15.74 -0.39
CA VAL A 131 -14.76 17.04 0.10
C VAL A 131 -13.24 17.00 0.29
N PHE A 132 -12.55 18.05 -0.13
CA PHE A 132 -11.09 18.04 -0.23
C PHE A 132 -10.41 19.18 0.55
N TRP A 133 -11.06 20.34 0.63
CA TRP A 133 -10.45 21.59 1.07
C TRP A 133 -11.20 22.24 2.24
N THR A 134 -11.94 21.44 3.02
CA THR A 134 -12.62 21.95 4.21
C THR A 134 -11.60 22.48 5.23
N ARG A 135 -12.05 23.37 6.12
CA ARG A 135 -11.20 23.90 7.20
C ARG A 135 -10.58 22.76 8.04
N PRO A 136 -11.33 21.75 8.52
CA PRO A 136 -10.73 20.62 9.24
C PRO A 136 -9.65 19.89 8.45
N GLN A 137 -9.87 19.59 7.17
CA GLN A 137 -8.87 18.90 6.34
C GLN A 137 -7.59 19.72 6.18
N THR A 138 -7.73 21.02 5.92
CA THR A 138 -6.58 21.92 5.76
C THR A 138 -5.79 22.04 7.07
N GLN A 139 -6.49 22.22 8.19
CA GLN A 139 -5.85 22.31 9.51
C GLN A 139 -5.18 21.00 9.92
N ALA A 140 -5.82 19.86 9.70
CA ALA A 140 -5.25 18.55 10.02
C ALA A 140 -3.96 18.29 9.21
N ARG A 141 -3.97 18.52 7.89
CA ARG A 141 -2.78 18.37 7.04
C ARG A 141 -1.62 19.27 7.46
N MET A 142 -1.93 20.45 7.99
CA MET A 142 -0.93 21.44 8.40
C MET A 142 -0.61 21.43 9.90
N HIS A 143 -1.21 20.52 10.67
CA HIS A 143 -1.01 20.44 12.11
C HIS A 143 0.47 20.14 12.43
N PRO A 144 1.10 20.82 13.41
CA PRO A 144 2.53 20.64 13.71
C PRO A 144 2.92 19.18 13.96
N ASN A 145 2.10 18.43 14.70
CA ASN A 145 2.38 17.02 14.96
C ASN A 145 2.29 16.14 13.71
N ILE A 146 1.40 16.48 12.77
CA ILE A 146 1.25 15.76 11.50
C ILE A 146 2.47 16.03 10.61
N LYS A 147 2.94 17.29 10.54
CA LYS A 147 4.17 17.63 9.82
C LYS A 147 5.40 16.91 10.39
N LYS A 148 5.53 16.87 11.72
CA LYS A 148 6.60 16.13 12.40
C LYS A 148 6.53 14.63 12.07
N LEU A 149 5.33 14.04 12.09
CA LEU A 149 5.14 12.65 11.71
C LEU A 149 5.53 12.39 10.25
N PHE A 150 5.13 13.24 9.31
CA PHE A 150 5.53 13.07 7.90
C PHE A 150 7.05 13.14 7.72
N SER A 151 7.72 14.10 8.34
CA SER A 151 9.19 14.22 8.29
C SER A 151 9.88 12.98 8.87
N MET A 152 9.36 12.44 9.99
CA MET A 152 9.86 11.18 10.54
C MET A 152 9.72 10.01 9.58
N MET A 153 8.56 9.85 8.95
CA MET A 153 8.33 8.75 8.02
C MET A 153 9.15 8.91 6.75
N ALA A 154 9.42 10.15 6.30
CA ALA A 154 10.26 10.41 5.15
C ALA A 154 11.72 9.95 5.37
N ASN A 155 12.24 10.08 6.59
CA ASN A 155 13.58 9.61 6.97
C ASN A 155 13.76 8.09 6.88
N GLU A 156 12.68 7.33 6.73
CA GLU A 156 12.74 5.87 6.55
C GLU A 156 13.00 5.47 5.08
N PHE A 157 12.92 6.42 4.16
CA PHE A 157 13.22 6.24 2.73
C PHE A 157 14.58 6.84 2.39
N HIS A 158 15.18 6.35 1.30
CA HIS A 158 16.46 6.87 0.84
C HIS A 158 16.58 6.84 -0.69
N VAL A 159 17.54 7.63 -1.17
CA VAL A 159 18.08 7.60 -2.53
C VAL A 159 19.59 7.52 -2.44
N GLU A 160 20.22 6.77 -3.35
CA GLU A 160 21.68 6.68 -3.45
C GLU A 160 22.23 7.55 -4.57
N ASP A 161 21.46 7.73 -5.64
CA ASP A 161 21.75 8.63 -6.75
C ASP A 161 21.63 10.09 -6.29
N GLY A 162 22.77 10.76 -6.17
CA GLY A 162 22.86 12.18 -5.79
C GLY A 162 22.19 13.13 -6.79
N GLU A 163 21.87 12.67 -8.00
CA GLU A 163 21.16 13.45 -9.02
C GLU A 163 19.65 13.15 -9.05
N ALA A 164 19.14 12.28 -8.16
CA ALA A 164 17.72 11.95 -8.09
C ALA A 164 16.89 13.22 -7.80
N LEU A 165 15.90 13.49 -8.64
CA LEU A 165 15.03 14.67 -8.54
C LEU A 165 13.89 14.46 -7.53
N ILE A 166 14.26 14.22 -6.27
CA ILE A 166 13.32 14.10 -5.15
C ILE A 166 13.88 14.81 -3.92
N ASP A 167 13.00 15.49 -3.19
CA ASP A 167 13.28 16.06 -1.88
C ASP A 167 12.42 15.34 -0.84
N LEU A 168 13.05 14.57 0.05
CA LEU A 168 12.36 13.84 1.12
C LEU A 168 12.00 14.74 2.30
N ASP A 169 12.59 15.93 2.42
CA ASP A 169 12.29 16.87 3.50
C ASP A 169 11.01 17.69 3.21
N SER A 170 10.55 17.69 1.96
CA SER A 170 9.39 18.48 1.50
C SER A 170 8.13 17.63 1.31
N GLN A 171 7.14 17.83 2.19
CA GLN A 171 5.81 17.21 2.04
C GLN A 171 4.88 18.05 1.14
N ILE A 172 4.29 17.41 0.12
CA ILE A 172 3.27 18.00 -0.76
C ILE A 172 1.86 17.57 -0.31
N VAL A 173 0.86 18.44 -0.50
CA VAL A 173 -0.54 18.12 -0.22
C VAL A 173 -1.18 17.45 -1.45
N TYR A 174 -1.52 16.17 -1.30
CA TYR A 174 -2.49 15.50 -2.16
C TYR A 174 -3.91 15.68 -1.60
N GLY A 175 -4.80 16.29 -2.38
CA GLY A 175 -6.18 16.55 -1.98
C GLY A 175 -7.00 15.27 -2.00
N ASP A 176 -7.12 14.61 -0.85
CA ASP A 176 -7.93 13.39 -0.68
C ASP A 176 -9.25 13.64 0.07
N ARG A 177 -10.20 12.72 -0.13
CA ARG A 177 -11.55 12.71 0.42
C ARG A 177 -11.58 12.29 1.90
N ILE A 178 -12.78 12.24 2.49
CA ILE A 178 -13.01 11.64 3.82
C ILE A 178 -13.90 10.40 3.72
N ARG A 179 -13.88 9.57 4.76
CA ARG A 179 -14.77 8.43 4.93
C ARG A 179 -15.50 8.51 6.27
N ILE A 180 -16.83 8.45 6.24
CA ILE A 180 -17.69 8.32 7.42
C ILE A 180 -18.58 7.11 7.18
N ARG A 181 -18.30 6.01 7.87
CA ARG A 181 -18.98 4.73 7.69
C ARG A 181 -19.89 4.45 8.87
N GLU A 182 -21.19 4.49 8.62
CA GLU A 182 -22.19 4.15 9.64
C GLU A 182 -22.12 2.66 10.04
N PRO A 183 -22.39 2.32 11.31
CA PRO A 183 -22.56 0.93 11.73
C PRO A 183 -23.57 0.18 10.84
N GLY A 184 -23.25 -1.08 10.51
CA GLY A 184 -24.08 -1.91 9.65
C GLY A 184 -23.92 -1.65 8.14
N LYS A 185 -23.16 -0.63 7.71
CA LYS A 185 -22.82 -0.45 6.28
C LYS A 185 -21.66 -1.34 5.87
N SER A 186 -21.81 -2.02 4.73
CA SER A 186 -20.70 -2.68 4.04
C SER A 186 -20.14 -1.75 2.96
N ALA A 187 -18.84 -1.45 3.05
CA ALA A 187 -18.06 -0.79 2.02
C ALA A 187 -16.69 -1.46 2.00
N THR A 188 -16.59 -2.60 1.32
CA THR A 188 -15.39 -3.42 1.26
C THR A 188 -14.88 -3.48 -0.17
N LEU A 189 -13.60 -3.17 -0.34
CA LEU A 189 -12.85 -3.53 -1.55
C LEU A 189 -12.13 -4.86 -1.28
N PRO A 190 -11.96 -5.72 -2.30
CA PRO A 190 -11.09 -6.89 -2.17
C PRO A 190 -9.65 -6.46 -1.88
N LEU A 191 -8.80 -7.41 -1.48
CA LEU A 191 -7.37 -7.16 -1.31
C LEU A 191 -6.78 -6.65 -2.64
N HIS A 192 -6.06 -5.54 -2.60
CA HIS A 192 -5.47 -4.89 -3.77
C HIS A 192 -4.20 -4.13 -3.39
N LEU A 193 -3.43 -3.75 -4.41
CA LEU A 193 -2.44 -2.69 -4.34
C LEU A 193 -2.96 -1.48 -5.13
N ASP A 194 -2.78 -0.28 -4.60
CA ASP A 194 -2.96 0.96 -5.36
C ASP A 194 -1.68 1.31 -6.14
N SER A 195 -1.57 2.55 -6.63
CA SER A 195 -0.36 3.06 -7.30
C SER A 195 0.03 2.21 -8.50
N SER A 196 -0.91 2.10 -9.44
CA SER A 196 -0.86 1.33 -10.69
C SER A 196 -1.33 -0.12 -10.60
N SER A 197 -1.59 -0.73 -11.76
CA SER A 197 -1.86 -2.16 -11.90
C SER A 197 -0.67 -2.80 -12.60
N ILE A 198 -0.62 -2.74 -13.94
CA ILE A 198 0.35 -3.46 -14.77
C ILE A 198 1.71 -2.77 -14.87
N GLU A 199 1.77 -1.48 -14.55
CA GLU A 199 2.96 -0.64 -14.74
C GLU A 199 4.15 -1.11 -13.92
N ARG A 200 3.94 -1.84 -12.81
CA ARG A 200 5.03 -2.47 -12.04
C ARG A 200 5.92 -3.39 -12.86
N TRP A 201 5.34 -4.05 -13.87
CA TRP A 201 6.04 -4.95 -14.79
C TRP A 201 6.36 -4.24 -16.10
N GLU A 202 5.44 -3.40 -16.58
CA GLU A 202 5.49 -2.85 -17.92
C GLU A 202 6.35 -1.57 -18.04
N ASP A 203 6.31 -0.67 -17.06
CA ASP A 203 7.13 0.53 -17.09
C ASP A 203 8.61 0.17 -16.82
N VAL A 204 9.49 0.81 -17.57
CA VAL A 204 10.92 0.50 -17.54
C VAL A 204 11.56 0.95 -16.23
N GLN A 205 11.17 2.10 -15.68
CA GLN A 205 11.74 2.58 -14.42
C GLN A 205 11.06 1.92 -13.22
N TYR A 206 9.74 1.74 -13.28
CA TYR A 206 9.00 1.04 -12.25
C TYR A 206 9.49 -0.40 -12.08
N SER A 207 9.70 -1.16 -13.17
CA SER A 207 10.20 -2.54 -13.06
C SER A 207 11.62 -2.64 -12.49
N LYS A 208 12.47 -1.62 -12.67
CA LYS A 208 13.82 -1.58 -12.06
C LYS A 208 13.78 -1.50 -10.54
N VAL A 209 12.72 -0.96 -9.94
CA VAL A 209 12.51 -0.97 -8.48
C VAL A 209 12.55 -2.41 -7.95
N TYR A 210 12.15 -3.38 -8.79
CA TYR A 210 12.03 -4.79 -8.43
C TYR A 210 13.13 -5.65 -9.07
N GLN A 211 14.24 -5.05 -9.52
CA GLN A 211 15.28 -5.76 -10.26
C GLN A 211 15.92 -6.91 -9.47
N ASP A 212 16.09 -6.74 -8.16
CA ASP A 212 16.63 -7.80 -7.29
C ASP A 212 15.71 -9.02 -7.29
N ILE A 213 14.39 -8.81 -7.24
CA ILE A 213 13.39 -9.88 -7.34
C ILE A 213 13.50 -10.58 -8.69
N PHE A 214 13.54 -9.84 -9.80
CA PHE A 214 13.64 -10.41 -11.16
C PHE A 214 15.00 -11.06 -11.48
N SER A 215 16.00 -10.87 -10.62
CA SER A 215 17.31 -11.54 -10.71
C SER A 215 17.44 -12.78 -9.81
N GLY A 216 16.42 -13.06 -8.97
CA GLY A 216 16.39 -14.19 -8.05
C GLY A 216 16.98 -13.92 -6.66
N ASN A 217 17.11 -12.64 -6.30
CA ASN A 217 17.70 -12.16 -5.05
C ASN A 217 16.69 -11.30 -4.28
N TRP A 218 15.44 -11.77 -4.16
CA TRP A 218 14.39 -11.00 -3.47
C TRP A 218 14.75 -10.67 -2.02
N GLU A 219 15.66 -11.42 -1.40
CA GLU A 219 16.19 -11.16 -0.06
C GLU A 219 16.89 -9.80 0.03
N GLU A 220 17.52 -9.35 -1.05
CA GLU A 220 18.25 -8.08 -1.16
C GLU A 220 17.34 -6.91 -1.55
N PHE A 221 16.12 -7.18 -2.01
CA PHE A 221 15.16 -6.13 -2.40
C PHE A 221 14.89 -5.19 -1.23
N ASP A 222 15.18 -3.91 -1.43
CA ASP A 222 14.88 -2.84 -0.48
C ASP A 222 13.66 -2.02 -0.92
N PRO A 223 12.50 -2.15 -0.24
CA PRO A 223 11.30 -1.41 -0.60
C PRO A 223 11.36 0.09 -0.23
N PHE A 224 12.39 0.55 0.49
CA PHE A 224 12.57 1.94 0.92
C PHE A 224 13.57 2.72 0.05
N LYS A 225 14.22 2.04 -0.90
CA LYS A 225 15.07 2.67 -1.92
C LYS A 225 14.21 3.28 -3.04
N LEU A 226 14.39 4.57 -3.29
CA LEU A 226 13.50 5.33 -4.18
C LEU A 226 14.10 5.66 -5.55
N ASP A 227 15.38 5.40 -5.81
CA ASP A 227 16.10 5.84 -7.02
C ASP A 227 15.32 5.62 -8.33
N ALA A 228 14.97 4.37 -8.62
CA ALA A 228 14.19 4.04 -9.82
C ALA A 228 12.71 4.46 -9.69
N ARG A 229 12.21 4.60 -8.47
CA ARG A 229 10.82 4.94 -8.19
C ARG A 229 10.48 6.39 -8.53
N VAL A 230 11.43 7.30 -8.31
CA VAL A 230 11.30 8.74 -8.61
C VAL A 230 10.89 8.98 -10.08
N THR A 231 11.35 8.12 -11.00
CA THR A 231 11.10 8.27 -12.44
C THR A 231 10.12 7.23 -13.00
N SER A 232 9.44 6.50 -12.12
CA SER A 232 8.45 5.49 -12.52
C SER A 232 7.15 6.12 -12.99
N HIS A 233 6.52 5.50 -14.00
CA HIS A 233 5.21 5.93 -14.48
C HIS A 233 4.11 5.04 -13.92
N GLU A 234 3.27 5.59 -13.03
CA GLU A 234 2.13 4.85 -12.43
C GLU A 234 0.91 4.74 -13.37
N ASN A 235 0.93 5.42 -14.52
CA ASN A 235 -0.11 5.33 -15.54
C ASN A 235 0.53 5.41 -16.94
N LEU A 236 0.63 4.28 -17.63
CA LEU A 236 1.08 4.22 -19.03
C LEU A 236 -0.06 4.40 -20.03
N TYR A 237 -1.30 4.52 -19.54
CA TYR A 237 -2.52 4.53 -20.35
C TYR A 237 -3.39 5.75 -20.07
N PRO A 238 -2.86 6.98 -20.20
CA PRO A 238 -3.60 8.20 -19.90
C PRO A 238 -4.81 8.42 -20.81
N ASP A 239 -4.78 7.84 -22.02
CA ASP A 239 -5.80 8.07 -23.06
C ASP A 239 -6.92 7.02 -23.05
N LEU A 240 -6.89 6.01 -22.16
CA LEU A 240 -7.96 5.03 -22.05
C LEU A 240 -9.20 5.65 -21.38
N THR A 241 -10.23 5.93 -22.18
CA THR A 241 -11.49 6.54 -21.72
C THR A 241 -12.63 5.53 -21.49
N GLU A 242 -12.42 4.26 -21.85
CA GLU A 242 -13.49 3.24 -21.84
C GLU A 242 -13.86 2.75 -20.44
N ALA A 243 -13.01 2.97 -19.44
CA ALA A 243 -13.25 2.63 -18.05
C ALA A 243 -13.21 3.87 -17.15
N ARG A 244 -13.91 3.81 -16.01
CA ARG A 244 -13.81 4.84 -14.98
C ARG A 244 -12.36 4.91 -14.50
N SER A 245 -11.72 6.07 -14.69
CA SER A 245 -10.37 6.28 -14.17
C SER A 245 -10.36 6.15 -12.64
N THR A 246 -9.57 5.19 -12.15
CA THR A 246 -9.26 4.98 -10.73
C THR A 246 -7.83 5.44 -10.41
N ILE A 247 -7.23 6.24 -11.29
CA ILE A 247 -5.82 6.62 -11.23
C ILE A 247 -5.58 7.68 -10.15
N CYS A 248 -4.56 7.45 -9.33
CA CYS A 248 -3.95 8.46 -8.48
C CYS A 248 -2.84 9.14 -9.27
N SER A 249 -2.89 10.47 -9.44
CA SER A 249 -1.88 11.21 -10.21
C SER A 249 -0.61 11.56 -9.42
N SER A 250 -0.55 11.27 -8.12
CA SER A 250 0.63 11.52 -7.29
C SER A 250 1.37 10.23 -6.97
N PHE A 251 2.69 10.24 -7.11
CA PHE A 251 3.56 9.28 -6.43
C PHE A 251 3.46 9.49 -4.91
N ARG A 252 3.15 8.41 -4.17
CA ARG A 252 3.04 8.42 -2.71
C ARG A 252 3.93 7.31 -2.17
N THR A 253 4.92 7.66 -1.36
CA THR A 253 5.73 6.68 -0.61
C THR A 253 4.86 5.91 0.38
N LEU A 254 3.93 6.59 1.04
CA LEU A 254 2.99 6.01 2.00
C LEU A 254 1.56 6.50 1.74
N GLN A 255 0.62 5.59 1.94
CA GLN A 255 -0.77 5.96 2.22
C GLN A 255 -0.95 6.15 3.72
N GLY A 256 -1.96 6.93 4.12
CA GLY A 256 -2.25 7.17 5.52
C GLY A 256 -3.57 7.89 5.71
N TRP A 257 -4.10 7.80 6.94
CA TRP A 257 -5.32 8.50 7.34
C TRP A 257 -5.25 8.84 8.83
N LEU A 258 -5.92 9.93 9.21
CA LEU A 258 -6.11 10.33 10.61
C LEU A 258 -7.45 9.79 11.11
N ALA A 259 -7.44 9.11 12.25
CA ALA A 259 -8.66 8.61 12.88
C ALA A 259 -9.54 9.76 13.35
N LEU A 260 -10.82 9.74 12.97
CA LEU A 260 -11.83 10.70 13.44
C LEU A 260 -12.83 10.07 14.42
N SER A 261 -12.66 8.78 14.72
CA SER A 261 -13.54 7.99 15.58
C SER A 261 -12.78 6.81 16.18
N ASP A 262 -13.31 6.25 17.27
CA ASP A 262 -12.83 4.99 17.83
C ASP A 262 -13.47 3.80 17.13
N ASN A 263 -12.65 2.89 16.61
CA ASN A 263 -13.12 1.65 15.99
C ASN A 263 -12.17 0.51 16.35
N ARG A 264 -12.71 -0.62 16.80
CA ARG A 264 -11.94 -1.82 17.12
C ARG A 264 -11.64 -2.61 15.85
N SER A 265 -10.70 -3.55 15.96
CA SER A 265 -10.40 -4.52 14.90
C SER A 265 -11.67 -5.24 14.42
N GLY A 266 -11.97 -5.17 13.13
CA GLY A 266 -13.14 -5.80 12.51
C GLY A 266 -14.37 -4.90 12.42
N GLU A 267 -14.38 -3.73 13.05
CA GLU A 267 -15.51 -2.79 13.04
C GLU A 267 -15.48 -1.86 11.81
N GLY A 268 -15.32 -2.43 10.62
CA GLY A 268 -15.29 -1.67 9.37
C GLY A 268 -14.02 -0.84 9.14
N THR A 269 -12.93 -1.20 9.81
CA THR A 269 -11.59 -0.59 9.71
C THR A 269 -10.80 -1.07 8.48
N LEU A 270 -9.47 -0.85 8.47
CA LEU A 270 -8.54 -1.33 7.45
C LEU A 270 -8.01 -2.73 7.81
N ARG A 271 -7.73 -3.54 6.80
CA ARG A 271 -6.98 -4.81 6.91
C ARG A 271 -5.76 -4.69 6.00
N VAL A 272 -4.60 -5.15 6.47
CA VAL A 272 -3.34 -5.16 5.73
C VAL A 272 -2.68 -6.53 5.87
N LEU A 273 -1.74 -6.84 4.96
CA LEU A 273 -0.82 -7.97 5.09
C LEU A 273 0.54 -7.40 5.52
N PRO A 274 0.91 -7.46 6.82
CA PRO A 274 2.06 -6.74 7.37
C PRO A 274 3.39 -7.48 7.12
N SER A 275 3.72 -7.69 5.84
CA SER A 275 4.95 -8.33 5.37
C SER A 275 5.34 -7.74 4.01
N LEU A 276 6.11 -6.64 4.03
CA LEU A 276 6.28 -5.82 2.82
C LEU A 276 7.11 -6.53 1.75
N LYS A 277 8.30 -7.01 2.13
CA LYS A 277 9.24 -7.66 1.21
C LYS A 277 8.63 -8.92 0.61
N LEU A 278 8.18 -9.87 1.44
CA LEU A 278 7.65 -11.15 0.97
C LEU A 278 6.39 -11.00 0.12
N ALA A 279 5.45 -10.14 0.53
CA ALA A 279 4.21 -9.94 -0.23
C ALA A 279 4.49 -9.33 -1.61
N ILE A 280 5.36 -8.33 -1.69
CA ILE A 280 5.72 -7.71 -2.97
C ILE A 280 6.49 -8.69 -3.84
N SER A 281 7.49 -9.40 -3.31
CA SER A 281 8.22 -10.43 -4.06
C SER A 281 7.30 -11.51 -4.62
N TYR A 282 6.30 -11.95 -3.84
CA TYR A 282 5.31 -12.93 -4.30
C TYR A 282 4.50 -12.37 -5.46
N ILE A 283 3.96 -11.16 -5.29
CA ILE A 283 3.14 -10.51 -6.31
C ILE A 283 3.94 -10.35 -7.60
N MET A 284 5.18 -9.85 -7.53
CA MET A 284 6.02 -9.59 -8.70
C MET A 284 6.38 -10.88 -9.47
N LEU A 285 6.59 -12.00 -8.76
CA LEU A 285 6.92 -13.30 -9.36
C LEU A 285 5.69 -14.13 -9.76
N ARG A 286 4.51 -13.86 -9.20
CA ARG A 286 3.31 -14.68 -9.46
C ARG A 286 2.92 -14.78 -10.94
N PRO A 287 3.09 -13.77 -11.81
CA PRO A 287 2.81 -13.93 -13.25
C PRO A 287 3.70 -14.95 -13.97
N PHE A 288 4.83 -15.32 -13.38
CA PHE A 288 5.77 -16.32 -13.88
C PHE A 288 5.46 -17.71 -13.29
N PHE A 289 5.07 -17.76 -12.02
CA PHE A 289 4.72 -18.99 -11.30
C PHE A 289 3.23 -19.04 -10.95
N TRP A 290 2.36 -18.68 -11.90
CA TRP A 290 0.92 -18.54 -11.64
C TRP A 290 0.22 -19.87 -11.44
N LYS A 291 0.79 -20.94 -12.02
CA LYS A 291 0.26 -22.30 -11.98
C LYS A 291 0.91 -23.04 -10.82
N ASP A 292 0.11 -23.34 -9.80
CA ASP A 292 0.55 -24.19 -8.70
C ASP A 292 0.64 -25.65 -9.19
N PRO A 293 1.70 -26.40 -8.82
CA PRO A 293 1.84 -27.80 -9.22
C PRO A 293 0.79 -28.68 -8.52
N GLU A 294 0.16 -29.58 -9.26
CA GLU A 294 -0.87 -30.50 -8.72
C GLU A 294 -0.32 -31.42 -7.62
N SER A 295 0.98 -31.71 -7.66
CA SER A 295 1.69 -32.51 -6.66
C SER A 295 1.79 -31.81 -5.30
N GLY A 296 1.65 -30.48 -5.26
CA GLY A 296 1.96 -29.64 -4.11
C GLY A 296 3.46 -29.55 -3.79
N ASN A 297 4.34 -30.16 -4.59
CA ASN A 297 5.78 -30.14 -4.37
C ASN A 297 6.39 -28.84 -4.90
N LEU A 298 7.16 -28.14 -4.07
CA LEU A 298 7.86 -26.90 -4.44
C LEU A 298 8.85 -27.11 -5.59
N ASP A 299 9.39 -28.32 -5.74
CA ASP A 299 10.35 -28.63 -6.80
C ASP A 299 9.73 -28.73 -8.20
N ASP A 300 8.39 -28.82 -8.27
CA ASP A 300 7.66 -29.01 -9.53
C ASP A 300 7.20 -27.67 -10.14
N TYR A 301 7.62 -26.53 -9.56
CA TYR A 301 7.38 -25.21 -10.16
C TYR A 301 8.29 -24.98 -11.38
N GLU A 302 7.67 -24.57 -12.47
CA GLU A 302 8.32 -24.18 -13.73
C GLU A 302 7.94 -22.73 -14.09
N ILE A 303 8.79 -22.06 -14.87
CA ILE A 303 8.59 -20.68 -15.36
C ILE A 303 8.10 -20.65 -16.81
#